data_AF-X1QUZ3-F1
#
_entry.id   AF-X1QUZ3-F1
#
_cell.length_a   1.000
_cell.length_b   1.000
_cell.length_c   1.000
_cell.angle_alpha   90.00
_cell.angle_beta   90.00
_cell.angle_gamma   90.00
#
_symmetry.space_group_name_H-M   'P 1'
#
loop_
_entity.id
_entity.type
_entity.pdbx_description
1 polymer ?
#
loop_
_entity_poly.entity_id
_entity_poly.type
_entity_poly.pdbx_seq_one_letter_code
_entity_poly.pdbx_strand_id
1 'polypeptide(L)'
;IMTSRERIKRAINHEKPDRIPIDLGSTPVTGIAASTYAKLRQALGLAGSPVKLVEPFQMLAEVELEVIDKLGVDTIGLQLPTTLFGFKNENWKPWRLFDGTEILVPGLFITKEEGYLENLVREAQRLGVSKICLNGLGSLYDELDNEEVEQAFLKHPHLIIGFGYLRLGKDSVEKINELYEAGFRGLKVINPTKNYDDKEFYPYYAQAEKDG
;
A
#
# COMPACT_ATOMS: atom_id res chain seq x y z
N ILE A 1 30.53 -1.99 -29.47
CA ILE A 1 29.61 -1.80 -28.33
C ILE A 1 28.80 -3.07 -28.20
N MET A 2 28.65 -3.63 -26.99
CA MET A 2 27.88 -4.85 -26.76
C MET A 2 26.37 -4.57 -26.85
N THR A 3 25.60 -5.55 -27.29
CA THR A 3 24.14 -5.52 -27.16
C THR A 3 23.73 -5.67 -25.69
N SER A 4 22.53 -5.23 -25.33
CA SER A 4 21.99 -5.39 -23.96
C SER A 4 21.98 -6.85 -23.51
N ARG A 5 21.63 -7.77 -24.41
CA ARG A 5 21.65 -9.22 -24.15
C ARG A 5 23.05 -9.74 -23.84
N GLU A 6 24.06 -9.34 -24.61
CA GLU A 6 25.45 -9.74 -24.36
C GLU A 6 25.96 -9.17 -23.04
N ARG A 7 25.64 -7.90 -22.76
CA ARG A 7 26.01 -7.20 -21.52
C ARG A 7 25.48 -7.93 -20.28
N ILE A 8 24.20 -8.29 -20.29
CA ILE A 8 23.55 -9.05 -19.21
C ILE A 8 24.16 -10.43 -19.05
N LYS A 9 24.35 -11.19 -20.15
CA LYS A 9 24.93 -12.53 -20.11
C LYS A 9 26.33 -12.54 -19.49
N ARG A 10 27.18 -11.58 -19.87
CA ARG A 10 28.53 -11.48 -19.31
C ARG A 10 28.51 -11.14 -17.82
N ALA A 11 27.67 -10.18 -17.42
CA ALA A 11 27.54 -9.82 -16.00
C ALA A 11 27.08 -11.00 -15.13
N ILE A 12 26.06 -11.77 -15.58
CA ILE A 12 25.58 -12.97 -14.87
C ILE A 12 26.67 -14.05 -14.77
N ASN A 13 27.54 -14.15 -15.77
CA ASN A 13 28.69 -15.06 -15.78
C ASN A 13 29.93 -14.49 -15.07
N HIS A 14 29.81 -13.38 -14.35
CA HIS A 14 30.88 -12.70 -13.62
C HIS A 14 32.05 -12.24 -14.53
N GLU A 15 31.77 -12.00 -15.80
CA GLU A 15 32.71 -11.45 -16.76
C GLU A 15 32.50 -9.93 -16.90
N LYS A 16 33.59 -9.16 -17.08
CA LYS A 16 33.54 -7.70 -17.20
C LYS A 16 32.82 -7.25 -18.49
N PRO A 17 31.61 -6.66 -18.45
CA PRO A 17 30.94 -6.10 -19.62
C PRO A 17 31.57 -4.77 -20.07
N ASP A 18 31.09 -4.19 -21.18
CA ASP A 18 31.50 -2.86 -21.65
C ASP A 18 31.01 -1.70 -20.76
N ARG A 19 29.88 -1.89 -20.04
CA ARG A 19 29.41 -1.06 -18.92
C ARG A 19 28.54 -1.87 -17.97
N ILE A 20 28.22 -1.32 -16.80
CA ILE A 20 27.27 -1.91 -15.86
C ILE A 20 25.90 -2.05 -16.56
N PRO A 21 25.31 -3.26 -16.61
CA PRO A 21 23.94 -3.43 -17.12
C PRO A 21 22.93 -2.77 -16.19
N ILE A 22 21.88 -2.19 -16.76
CA ILE A 22 20.81 -1.50 -16.03
C ILE A 22 19.52 -2.30 -16.18
N ASP A 23 18.87 -2.60 -15.06
CA ASP A 23 17.51 -3.14 -15.03
C ASP A 23 16.59 -2.17 -14.30
N LEU A 24 15.52 -1.72 -14.99
CA LEU A 24 14.53 -0.79 -14.46
C LEU A 24 13.16 -1.11 -15.07
N GLY A 25 12.20 -1.42 -14.21
CA GLY A 25 10.81 -1.69 -14.61
C GLY A 25 10.54 -3.06 -15.21
N SER A 26 11.53 -3.97 -15.28
CA SER A 26 11.30 -5.29 -15.87
C SER A 26 10.50 -6.23 -14.95
N THR A 27 10.56 -6.01 -13.64
CA THR A 27 9.86 -6.80 -12.61
C THR A 27 9.31 -5.89 -11.50
N PRO A 28 8.40 -6.39 -10.63
CA PRO A 28 7.99 -5.66 -9.43
C PRO A 28 9.15 -5.36 -8.45
N VAL A 29 10.28 -6.08 -8.56
CA VAL A 29 11.47 -5.87 -7.73
C VAL A 29 12.36 -4.75 -8.28
N THR A 30 12.36 -4.55 -9.60
CA THR A 30 13.17 -3.53 -10.28
C THR A 30 12.37 -2.31 -10.72
N GLY A 31 11.14 -2.17 -10.23
CA GLY A 31 10.28 -1.03 -10.54
C GLY A 31 10.68 0.26 -9.83
N ILE A 32 9.91 1.31 -10.11
CA ILE A 32 10.11 2.65 -9.56
C ILE A 32 8.79 3.23 -9.08
N ALA A 33 8.81 3.84 -7.89
CA ALA A 33 7.64 4.48 -7.31
C ALA A 33 7.07 5.54 -8.25
N ALA A 34 5.74 5.59 -8.41
CA ALA A 34 5.11 6.42 -9.43
C ALA A 34 5.36 7.92 -9.26
N SER A 35 5.44 8.42 -8.02
CA SER A 35 5.81 9.81 -7.74
C SER A 35 7.24 10.14 -8.17
N THR A 36 8.20 9.26 -7.87
CA THR A 36 9.60 9.43 -8.29
C THR A 36 9.73 9.31 -9.80
N TYR A 37 8.97 8.40 -10.42
CA TYR A 37 8.94 8.23 -11.87
C TYR A 37 8.44 9.47 -12.60
N ALA A 38 7.40 10.13 -12.09
CA ALA A 38 6.92 11.40 -12.65
C ALA A 38 8.04 12.46 -12.68
N LYS A 39 8.84 12.56 -11.61
CA LYS A 39 10.00 13.47 -11.53
C LYS A 39 11.11 13.06 -12.50
N LEU A 40 11.38 11.76 -12.64
CA LEU A 40 12.34 11.23 -13.62
C LEU A 40 11.93 11.59 -15.05
N ARG A 41 10.66 11.41 -15.42
CA ARG A 41 10.15 11.81 -16.73
C ARG A 41 10.34 13.30 -16.99
N GLN A 42 10.05 14.15 -16.00
CA GLN A 42 10.29 15.59 -16.11
C GLN A 42 11.77 15.90 -16.36
N ALA A 43 12.69 15.27 -15.61
CA ALA A 43 14.13 15.45 -15.77
C ALA A 43 14.64 14.97 -17.14
N LEU A 44 14.00 13.96 -17.74
CA LEU A 44 14.31 13.45 -19.08
C LEU A 44 13.68 14.25 -20.22
N GLY A 45 12.92 15.32 -19.91
CA GLY A 45 12.19 16.11 -20.89
C GLY A 45 10.98 15.40 -21.49
N LEU A 46 10.42 14.42 -20.77
CA LEU A 46 9.29 13.58 -21.20
C LEU A 46 7.97 13.95 -20.53
N ALA A 47 7.80 15.22 -20.18
CA ALA A 47 6.55 15.72 -19.62
C ALA A 47 5.45 15.71 -20.69
N GLY A 48 4.22 15.35 -20.33
CA GLY A 48 3.05 15.51 -21.20
C GLY A 48 2.01 14.40 -21.14
N SER A 49 2.41 13.17 -20.80
CA SER A 49 1.49 12.06 -20.54
C SER A 49 1.46 11.73 -19.05
N PRO A 50 0.28 11.43 -18.48
CA PRO A 50 0.19 11.05 -17.08
C PRO A 50 0.85 9.69 -16.86
N VAL A 51 1.58 9.56 -15.74
CA VAL A 51 2.19 8.30 -15.32
C VAL A 51 1.11 7.28 -15.02
N LYS A 52 1.26 6.05 -15.50
CA LYS A 52 0.38 4.92 -15.17
C LYS A 52 0.96 4.11 -14.01
N LEU A 53 0.13 3.80 -13.03
CA LEU A 53 0.42 2.88 -11.93
C LEU A 53 0.11 1.45 -12.36
N VAL A 54 1.12 0.66 -12.73
CA VAL A 54 0.92 -0.72 -13.22
C VAL A 54 1.04 -1.76 -12.13
N GLU A 55 1.64 -1.42 -10.99
CA GLU A 55 1.69 -2.33 -9.84
C GLU A 55 1.24 -1.62 -8.54
N PRO A 56 -0.07 -1.67 -8.21
CA PRO A 56 -0.63 -0.92 -7.09
C PRO A 56 -0.25 -1.43 -5.69
N PHE A 57 0.18 -2.68 -5.52
CA PHE A 57 0.62 -3.19 -4.21
C PHE A 57 1.85 -2.43 -3.69
N GLN A 58 2.75 -2.06 -4.62
CA GLN A 58 4.00 -1.34 -4.32
C GLN A 58 3.99 0.11 -4.82
N MET A 59 2.87 0.56 -5.40
CA MET A 59 2.72 1.87 -6.04
C MET A 59 3.75 2.17 -7.14
N LEU A 60 4.01 1.19 -8.04
CA LEU A 60 5.03 1.29 -9.09
C LEU A 60 4.47 1.77 -10.43
N ALA A 61 5.24 2.61 -11.11
CA ALA A 61 4.92 3.12 -12.43
C ALA A 61 5.27 2.16 -13.57
N GLU A 62 4.56 2.34 -14.68
CA GLU A 62 4.97 1.82 -15.99
C GLU A 62 6.26 2.51 -16.43
N VAL A 63 7.30 1.73 -16.74
CA VAL A 63 8.52 2.26 -17.35
C VAL A 63 8.39 2.13 -18.87
N GLU A 64 8.07 3.24 -19.54
CA GLU A 64 7.80 3.21 -20.98
C GLU A 64 9.08 3.03 -21.82
N LEU A 65 8.94 2.49 -23.04
CA LEU A 65 10.04 2.23 -23.96
C LEU A 65 10.92 3.47 -24.20
N GLU A 66 10.33 4.66 -24.26
CA GLU A 66 11.09 5.90 -24.43
C GLU A 66 12.02 6.22 -23.26
N VAL A 67 11.63 5.86 -22.02
CA VAL A 67 12.49 6.00 -20.84
C VAL A 67 13.56 4.91 -20.83
N ILE A 68 13.20 3.68 -21.20
CA ILE A 68 14.16 2.56 -21.38
C ILE A 68 15.27 2.99 -22.35
N ASP A 69 14.90 3.56 -23.50
CA ASP A 69 15.84 4.01 -24.52
C ASP A 69 16.72 5.17 -24.04
N LYS A 70 16.12 6.21 -23.42
CA LYS A 70 16.88 7.36 -22.91
C LYS A 70 17.87 7.01 -21.81
N LEU A 71 17.52 6.07 -20.94
CA LEU A 71 18.39 5.64 -19.83
C LEU A 71 19.35 4.52 -20.22
N GLY A 72 19.18 3.92 -21.40
CA GLY A 72 19.96 2.76 -21.83
C GLY A 72 19.70 1.54 -20.95
N VAL A 73 18.44 1.32 -20.54
CA VAL A 73 18.04 0.12 -19.78
C VAL A 73 18.28 -1.12 -20.65
N ASP A 74 18.83 -2.17 -20.06
CA ASP A 74 19.30 -3.37 -20.76
C ASP A 74 18.26 -4.51 -20.77
N THR A 75 17.13 -4.30 -20.10
CA THR A 75 16.06 -5.27 -19.88
C THR A 75 14.72 -4.73 -20.35
N ILE A 76 13.77 -5.65 -20.59
CA ILE A 76 12.36 -5.34 -20.79
C ILE A 76 11.54 -6.35 -19.98
N GLY A 77 10.48 -5.87 -19.33
CA GLY A 77 9.60 -6.74 -18.55
C GLY A 77 8.66 -7.53 -19.43
N LEU A 78 8.53 -8.83 -19.16
CA LEU A 78 7.45 -9.68 -19.68
C LEU A 78 6.45 -9.90 -18.54
N GLN A 79 5.50 -8.98 -18.41
CA GLN A 79 4.55 -8.97 -17.31
C GLN A 79 3.24 -9.67 -17.71
N LEU A 80 2.60 -10.29 -16.72
CA LEU A 80 1.22 -10.75 -16.86
C LEU A 80 0.29 -9.53 -17.00
N PRO A 81 -0.89 -9.68 -17.63
CA PRO A 81 -1.84 -8.58 -17.77
C PRO A 81 -2.51 -8.18 -16.44
N THR A 82 -2.20 -8.87 -15.33
CA THR A 82 -2.80 -8.68 -14.01
C THR A 82 -1.79 -8.16 -13.00
N THR A 83 -2.27 -7.32 -12.08
CA THR A 83 -1.55 -6.83 -10.90
C THR A 83 -1.37 -7.94 -9.86
N LEU A 84 -0.56 -7.69 -8.83
CA LEU A 84 -0.42 -8.56 -7.67
C LEU A 84 -1.72 -8.70 -6.86
N PHE A 85 -2.65 -7.76 -7.00
CA PHE A 85 -4.00 -7.87 -6.45
C PHE A 85 -4.96 -8.73 -7.32
N GLY A 86 -4.50 -9.23 -8.47
CA GLY A 86 -5.25 -10.17 -9.31
C GLY A 86 -6.20 -9.53 -10.33
N PHE A 87 -6.21 -8.21 -10.48
CA PHE A 87 -7.03 -7.51 -11.48
C PHE A 87 -6.20 -6.97 -12.64
N LYS A 88 -6.84 -6.69 -13.79
CA LYS A 88 -6.14 -6.23 -15.00
C LYS A 88 -5.79 -4.73 -14.98
N ASN A 89 -4.69 -4.38 -15.65
CA ASN A 89 -4.27 -3.01 -15.93
C ASN A 89 -5.04 -2.39 -17.11
N GLU A 90 -6.34 -2.18 -16.94
CA GLU A 90 -7.26 -1.65 -17.96
C GLU A 90 -8.16 -0.56 -17.37
N ASN A 91 -8.92 0.14 -18.22
CA ASN A 91 -9.92 1.15 -17.82
C ASN A 91 -9.34 2.22 -16.88
N TRP A 92 -8.20 2.77 -17.29
CA TRP A 92 -7.43 3.76 -16.53
C TRP A 92 -8.27 4.94 -16.07
N LYS A 93 -8.14 5.33 -14.80
CA LYS A 93 -8.82 6.48 -14.19
C LYS A 93 -7.82 7.44 -13.53
N PRO A 94 -8.10 8.76 -13.52
CA PRO A 94 -7.28 9.74 -12.79
C PRO A 94 -7.20 9.42 -11.30
N TRP A 95 -6.03 9.69 -10.71
CA TRP A 95 -5.78 9.55 -9.29
C TRP A 95 -4.71 10.54 -8.83
N ARG A 96 -4.80 10.98 -7.57
CA ARG A 96 -3.83 11.87 -6.93
C ARG A 96 -3.14 11.14 -5.79
N LEU A 97 -1.82 11.01 -5.86
CA LEU A 97 -1.01 10.44 -4.78
C LEU A 97 -0.97 11.38 -3.56
N PHE A 98 -0.57 10.84 -2.40
CA PHE A 98 -0.44 11.59 -1.16
C PHE A 98 0.51 12.79 -1.24
N ASP A 99 1.49 12.76 -2.15
CA ASP A 99 2.41 13.87 -2.40
C ASP A 99 1.91 14.87 -3.47
N GLY A 100 0.67 14.72 -3.92
CA GLY A 100 0.03 15.57 -4.91
C GLY A 100 0.33 15.19 -6.37
N THR A 101 1.10 14.13 -6.62
CA THR A 101 1.39 13.68 -8.00
C THR A 101 0.12 13.16 -8.68
N GLU A 102 -0.22 13.73 -9.83
CA GLU A 102 -1.30 13.25 -10.70
C GLU A 102 -0.84 12.05 -11.54
N ILE A 103 -1.59 10.96 -11.45
CA ILE A 103 -1.30 9.70 -12.15
C ILE A 103 -2.59 9.08 -12.70
N LEU A 104 -2.45 7.98 -13.44
CA LEU A 104 -3.53 7.07 -13.79
C LEU A 104 -3.39 5.77 -13.01
N VAL A 105 -4.50 5.26 -12.49
CA VAL A 105 -4.57 3.94 -11.85
C VAL A 105 -5.51 3.03 -12.64
N PRO A 106 -5.38 1.70 -12.54
CA PRO A 106 -6.31 0.78 -13.17
C PRO A 106 -7.74 0.98 -12.66
N GLY A 107 -8.75 0.71 -13.48
CA GLY A 107 -10.16 0.95 -13.11
C GLY A 107 -10.57 0.22 -11.83
N LEU A 108 -10.04 -0.99 -11.64
CA LEU A 108 -10.27 -1.87 -10.49
C LEU A 108 -9.38 -1.56 -9.28
N PHE A 109 -8.55 -0.52 -9.31
CA PHE A 109 -7.93 0.04 -8.11
C PHE A 109 -9.01 0.79 -7.30
N ILE A 110 -9.72 0.06 -6.44
CA ILE A 110 -10.83 0.55 -5.62
C ILE A 110 -10.37 0.59 -4.17
N THR A 111 -10.33 1.79 -3.57
CA THR A 111 -9.95 1.98 -2.17
C THR A 111 -11.15 2.27 -1.26
N LYS A 112 -12.32 2.58 -1.86
CA LYS A 112 -13.58 2.79 -1.14
C LYS A 112 -14.69 2.03 -1.86
N GLU A 113 -15.42 1.20 -1.12
CA GLU A 113 -16.48 0.34 -1.63
C GLU A 113 -17.79 0.64 -0.91
N GLU A 114 -18.87 0.78 -1.68
CA GLU A 114 -20.21 0.94 -1.12
C GLU A 114 -20.70 -0.40 -0.53
N GLY A 115 -21.26 -0.37 0.68
CA GLY A 115 -21.72 -1.59 1.36
C GLY A 115 -20.58 -2.53 1.75
N TYR A 116 -19.36 -1.99 1.95
CA TYR A 116 -18.16 -2.78 2.30
C TYR A 116 -18.42 -3.76 3.44
N LEU A 117 -19.06 -3.33 4.54
CA LEU A 117 -19.32 -4.17 5.69
C LEU A 117 -20.23 -5.36 5.33
N GLU A 118 -21.34 -5.10 4.63
CA GLU A 118 -22.28 -6.13 4.20
C GLU A 118 -21.61 -7.13 3.23
N ASN A 119 -20.79 -6.63 2.32
CA ASN A 119 -20.03 -7.46 1.39
C ASN A 119 -19.00 -8.33 2.13
N LEU A 120 -18.25 -7.74 3.07
CA LEU A 120 -17.28 -8.44 3.92
C LEU A 120 -17.95 -9.56 4.72
N VAL A 121 -19.07 -9.28 5.38
CA VAL A 121 -19.82 -10.28 6.17
C VAL A 121 -20.33 -11.42 5.29
N ARG A 122 -20.93 -11.09 4.13
CA ARG A 122 -21.42 -12.09 3.19
C ARG A 122 -20.30 -13.01 2.69
N GLU A 123 -19.18 -12.45 2.28
CA GLU A 123 -18.05 -13.25 1.77
C GLU A 123 -17.39 -14.06 2.89
N ALA A 124 -17.25 -13.51 4.08
CA ALA A 124 -16.76 -14.23 5.25
C ALA A 124 -17.62 -15.46 5.56
N GLN A 125 -18.95 -15.32 5.54
CA GLN A 125 -19.87 -16.45 5.73
C GLN A 125 -19.74 -17.48 4.61
N ARG A 126 -19.68 -17.04 3.35
CA ARG A 126 -19.51 -17.92 2.18
C ARG A 126 -18.22 -18.74 2.25
N LEU A 127 -17.15 -18.15 2.78
CA LEU A 127 -15.83 -18.77 2.91
C LEU A 127 -15.63 -19.52 4.22
N GLY A 128 -16.60 -19.48 5.15
CA GLY A 128 -16.50 -20.15 6.45
C GLY A 128 -15.55 -19.47 7.44
N VAL A 129 -15.32 -18.16 7.30
CA VAL A 129 -14.53 -17.36 8.26
C VAL A 129 -15.29 -17.25 9.57
N SER A 130 -14.65 -17.64 10.68
CA SER A 130 -15.28 -17.67 12.01
C SER A 130 -15.20 -16.34 12.76
N LYS A 131 -14.14 -15.55 12.53
CA LYS A 131 -13.88 -14.26 13.17
C LYS A 131 -13.14 -13.31 12.24
N ILE A 132 -13.42 -12.01 12.40
CA ILE A 132 -12.78 -10.89 11.70
C ILE A 132 -12.31 -9.90 12.76
N CYS A 133 -11.03 -9.54 12.72
CA CYS A 133 -10.50 -8.40 13.48
C CYS A 133 -10.65 -7.15 12.61
N LEU A 134 -11.49 -6.20 13.01
CA LEU A 134 -11.81 -5.02 12.22
C LEU A 134 -11.32 -3.75 12.93
N ASN A 135 -10.64 -2.87 12.20
CA ASN A 135 -10.22 -1.56 12.69
C ASN A 135 -10.46 -0.49 11.62
N GLY A 136 -10.68 0.74 12.09
CA GLY A 136 -10.57 1.94 11.27
C GLY A 136 -9.13 2.47 11.29
N LEU A 137 -8.90 3.57 10.58
CA LEU A 137 -7.64 4.33 10.61
C LEU A 137 -7.88 5.85 10.77
N GLY A 138 -9.14 6.27 10.77
CA GLY A 138 -9.56 7.66 10.97
C GLY A 138 -9.13 8.62 9.88
N SER A 139 -9.44 9.89 10.10
CA SER A 139 -9.33 10.98 9.12
C SER A 139 -7.92 11.23 8.57
N LEU A 140 -6.86 10.88 9.31
CA LEU A 140 -5.47 11.00 8.82
C LEU A 140 -5.22 10.21 7.54
N TYR A 141 -5.95 9.11 7.36
CA TYR A 141 -5.84 8.22 6.20
C TYR A 141 -7.04 8.33 5.25
N ASP A 142 -7.95 9.28 5.47
CA ASP A 142 -9.23 9.38 4.73
C ASP A 142 -10.10 8.10 4.85
N GLU A 143 -10.05 7.49 6.04
CA GLU A 143 -10.73 6.26 6.40
C GLU A 143 -11.74 6.46 7.54
N LEU A 144 -12.60 5.46 7.75
CA LEU A 144 -13.53 5.40 8.88
C LEU A 144 -12.79 5.26 10.22
N ASP A 145 -13.46 5.65 11.32
CA ASP A 145 -12.89 5.69 12.66
C ASP A 145 -13.52 4.62 13.56
N ASN A 146 -13.26 4.70 14.87
CA ASN A 146 -13.73 3.73 15.86
C ASN A 146 -15.26 3.65 15.93
N GLU A 147 -15.98 4.76 15.72
CA GLU A 147 -17.44 4.76 15.78
C GLU A 147 -18.05 3.76 14.78
N GLU A 148 -17.58 3.75 13.53
CA GLU A 148 -18.08 2.80 12.52
C GLU A 148 -17.69 1.35 12.83
N VAL A 149 -16.51 1.13 13.43
CA VAL A 149 -16.08 -0.21 13.87
C VAL A 149 -16.96 -0.72 15.02
N GLU A 150 -17.30 0.16 15.96
CA GLU A 150 -18.22 -0.13 17.06
C GLU A 150 -19.57 -0.59 16.53
N GLN A 151 -20.16 0.18 15.62
CA GLN A 151 -21.42 -0.22 14.98
C GLN A 151 -21.31 -1.56 14.26
N ALA A 152 -20.18 -1.84 13.60
CA ALA A 152 -19.96 -3.09 12.88
C ALA A 152 -19.94 -4.31 13.81
N PHE A 153 -19.20 -4.25 14.93
CA PHE A 153 -19.17 -5.40 15.85
C PHE A 153 -20.42 -5.52 16.71
N LEU A 154 -21.14 -4.42 17.00
CA LEU A 154 -22.45 -4.48 17.65
C LEU A 154 -23.50 -5.13 16.74
N LYS A 155 -23.44 -4.87 15.44
CA LYS A 155 -24.31 -5.48 14.43
C LYS A 155 -23.99 -6.95 14.17
N HIS A 156 -22.70 -7.33 14.23
CA HIS A 156 -22.22 -8.68 13.94
C HIS A 156 -21.32 -9.27 15.05
N PRO A 157 -21.79 -9.37 16.30
CA PRO A 157 -20.94 -9.70 17.46
C PRO A 157 -20.36 -11.11 17.43
N HIS A 158 -21.03 -12.03 16.72
CA HIS A 158 -20.53 -13.39 16.55
C HIS A 158 -19.37 -13.48 15.56
N LEU A 159 -19.23 -12.53 14.63
CA LEU A 159 -18.25 -12.57 13.55
C LEU A 159 -17.14 -11.53 13.73
N ILE A 160 -17.44 -10.33 14.21
CA ILE A 160 -16.49 -9.21 14.23
C ILE A 160 -15.99 -8.95 15.65
N ILE A 161 -14.68 -8.73 15.77
CA ILE A 161 -13.99 -8.27 16.96
C ILE A 161 -13.38 -6.90 16.61
N GLY A 162 -13.75 -5.86 17.35
CA GLY A 162 -13.24 -4.51 17.14
C GLY A 162 -11.82 -4.32 17.65
N PHE A 163 -10.98 -3.71 16.83
CA PHE A 163 -9.64 -3.22 17.18
C PHE A 163 -9.65 -1.69 17.17
N GLY A 164 -9.53 -1.10 18.35
CA GLY A 164 -9.65 0.34 18.55
C GLY A 164 -8.40 1.08 18.10
N TYR A 165 -8.57 2.02 17.19
CA TYR A 165 -7.50 2.85 16.67
C TYR A 165 -7.13 3.97 17.63
N LEU A 166 -5.83 4.08 17.94
CA LEU A 166 -5.23 5.25 18.59
C LEU A 166 -3.82 5.53 18.04
N ARG A 167 -3.34 6.73 18.28
CA ARG A 167 -2.00 7.20 17.92
C ARG A 167 -1.19 7.53 19.16
N LEU A 168 -0.13 6.74 19.37
CA LEU A 168 0.81 6.96 20.47
C LEU A 168 1.48 8.34 20.36
N GLY A 169 1.46 9.10 21.47
CA GLY A 169 1.98 10.47 21.54
C GLY A 169 1.08 11.52 20.89
N LYS A 170 -0.15 11.17 20.49
CA LYS A 170 -1.19 12.11 20.03
C LYS A 170 -2.47 11.96 20.82
N ASP A 171 -2.97 10.74 20.95
CA ASP A 171 -4.11 10.41 21.80
C ASP A 171 -3.67 10.24 23.26
N SER A 172 -4.59 10.39 24.21
CA SER A 172 -4.29 10.17 25.62
C SER A 172 -4.33 8.68 25.99
N VAL A 173 -3.79 8.33 27.16
CA VAL A 173 -3.81 6.94 27.66
C VAL A 173 -5.25 6.53 28.02
N GLU A 174 -6.05 7.48 28.49
CA GLU A 174 -7.46 7.27 28.88
C GLU A 174 -8.31 6.72 27.74
N LYS A 175 -7.97 7.05 26.48
CA LYS A 175 -8.63 6.51 25.29
C LYS A 175 -8.60 4.98 25.24
N ILE A 176 -7.59 4.33 25.83
CA ILE A 176 -7.54 2.86 25.90
C ILE A 176 -8.70 2.33 26.75
N ASN A 177 -8.97 2.97 27.89
CA ASN A 177 -10.10 2.59 28.75
C ASN A 177 -11.43 2.84 28.04
N GLU A 178 -11.56 3.99 27.38
CA GLU A 178 -12.77 4.32 26.60
C GLU A 178 -13.06 3.26 25.52
N LEU A 179 -12.04 2.83 24.78
CA LEU A 179 -12.16 1.77 23.78
C LEU A 179 -12.53 0.43 24.43
N TYR A 180 -11.89 0.08 25.54
CA TYR A 180 -12.18 -1.17 26.24
C TYR A 180 -13.64 -1.22 26.77
N GLU A 181 -14.09 -0.13 27.39
CA GLU A 181 -15.46 0.06 27.89
C GLU A 181 -16.49 0.03 26.76
N ALA A 182 -16.16 0.58 25.58
CA ALA A 182 -16.98 0.51 24.38
C ALA A 182 -17.05 -0.90 23.74
N GLY A 183 -16.28 -1.87 24.25
CA GLY A 183 -16.34 -3.27 23.81
C GLY A 183 -15.26 -3.69 22.82
N PHE A 184 -14.28 -2.83 22.51
CA PHE A 184 -13.12 -3.22 21.71
C PHE A 184 -12.23 -4.22 22.46
N ARG A 185 -11.58 -5.13 21.73
CA ARG A 185 -10.76 -6.22 22.30
C ARG A 185 -9.36 -6.31 21.68
N GLY A 186 -8.97 -5.29 20.95
CA GLY A 186 -7.64 -5.12 20.42
C GLY A 186 -7.36 -3.65 20.20
N LEU A 187 -6.08 -3.30 20.06
CA LEU A 187 -5.66 -1.95 19.71
C LEU A 187 -5.00 -1.96 18.34
N LYS A 188 -5.33 -0.95 17.54
CA LYS A 188 -4.62 -0.62 16.31
C LYS A 188 -3.80 0.63 16.55
N VAL A 189 -2.48 0.50 16.42
CA VAL A 189 -1.55 1.62 16.49
C VAL A 189 -0.76 1.73 15.19
N ILE A 190 -0.67 2.93 14.63
CA ILE A 190 0.16 3.24 13.46
C ILE A 190 0.61 4.70 13.51
N ASN A 191 1.77 4.98 12.93
CA ASN A 191 2.34 6.34 12.84
C ASN A 191 2.47 7.05 14.20
N PRO A 192 3.16 6.42 15.18
CA PRO A 192 3.47 7.05 16.47
C PRO A 192 4.40 8.26 16.30
N THR A 193 4.45 9.14 17.30
CA THR A 193 5.35 10.32 17.26
C THR A 193 6.83 9.98 17.48
N LYS A 194 7.12 8.78 17.98
CA LYS A 194 8.45 8.24 18.27
C LYS A 194 8.50 6.74 17.96
N ASN A 195 9.65 6.09 18.16
CA ASN A 195 9.73 4.63 18.02
C ASN A 195 8.77 3.93 18.98
N TYR A 196 8.22 2.78 18.56
CA TYR A 196 7.24 2.04 19.36
C TYR A 196 7.75 1.62 20.75
N ASP A 197 9.06 1.46 20.91
CA ASP A 197 9.71 1.07 22.16
C ASP A 197 10.16 2.26 23.04
N ASP A 198 9.82 3.49 22.65
CA ASP A 198 10.11 4.67 23.47
C ASP A 198 9.37 4.57 24.81
N LYS A 199 10.08 4.89 25.90
CA LYS A 199 9.57 4.79 27.28
C LYS A 199 8.37 5.70 27.52
N GLU A 200 8.20 6.75 26.74
CA GLU A 200 7.01 7.62 26.78
C GLU A 200 5.72 6.84 26.47
N PHE A 201 5.79 5.74 25.72
CA PHE A 201 4.61 4.94 25.37
C PHE A 201 4.33 3.80 26.36
N TYR A 202 5.20 3.56 27.35
CA TYR A 202 5.00 2.49 28.33
C TYR A 202 3.70 2.61 29.12
N PRO A 203 3.22 3.81 29.51
CA PRO A 203 1.91 3.96 30.14
C PRO A 203 0.74 3.45 29.29
N TYR A 204 0.80 3.59 27.96
CA TYR A 204 -0.22 3.05 27.06
C TYR A 204 -0.22 1.52 27.12
N TYR A 205 0.97 0.90 27.02
CA TYR A 205 1.09 -0.56 27.06
C TYR A 205 0.72 -1.14 28.43
N ALA A 206 1.10 -0.46 29.52
CA ALA A 206 0.72 -0.86 30.87
C ALA A 206 -0.80 -0.77 31.10
N GLN A 207 -1.46 0.26 30.53
CA GLN A 207 -2.91 0.35 30.58
C GLN A 207 -3.57 -0.76 29.74
N ALA A 208 -3.10 -0.99 28.52
CA ALA A 208 -3.62 -2.08 27.68
C ALA A 208 -3.44 -3.46 28.36
N GLU A 209 -2.28 -3.74 28.96
CA GLU A 209 -2.01 -5.00 29.67
C GLU A 209 -2.94 -5.20 30.88
N LYS A 210 -3.31 -4.13 31.56
CA LYS A 210 -4.21 -4.19 32.73
C LYS A 210 -5.61 -4.65 32.36
N ASP A 211 -6.09 -4.27 31.17
CA ASP A 211 -7.47 -4.55 30.75
C ASP A 211 -7.62 -5.91 30.04
N GLY A 212 -6.50 -6.59 29.74
CA GLY A 212 -6.44 -7.94 29.16
C GLY A 212 -6.36 -7.98 27.64
#